data_AF-A0A7W8Q8G5-F1
#
_entry.id   AF-A0A7W8Q8G5-F1
#
_cell.length_a   1.000
_cell.length_b   1.000
_cell.length_c   1.000
_cell.angle_alpha   90.00
_cell.angle_beta   90.00
_cell.angle_gamma   90.00
#
_symmetry.space_group_name_H-M   'P 1'
#
loop_
_entity.id
_entity.type
_entity.pdbx_description
1 polymer ?
#
loop_
_entity_poly.entity_id
_entity_poly.type
_entity_poly.pdbx_seq_one_letter_code
_entity_poly.pdbx_strand_id
1 'polypeptide(L)'
;MPQQSIELKEGFTMIRWLANWASQHAPTPEKQAERALNNLRMELFQAEQLVLDAQLRADYYRARLTFLEEVTRKGIEQVSDERKAPLEPPQPLRPGLKLTAAQ
;
A
#
# COMPACT_ATOMS: atom_id res chain seq x y z
N MET A 1 42.02 -1.34 48.06
CA MET A 1 41.22 -0.73 46.96
C MET A 1 39.83 -1.39 46.87
N PRO A 2 38.87 -1.13 47.79
CA PRO A 2 37.53 -1.74 47.72
C PRO A 2 36.45 -0.86 47.05
N GLN A 3 36.70 0.45 46.83
CA GLN A 3 35.67 1.38 46.38
C GLN A 3 35.22 1.14 44.92
N GLN A 4 36.15 0.81 44.01
CA GLN A 4 35.83 0.53 42.60
C GLN A 4 34.91 -0.68 42.41
N SER A 5 35.02 -1.69 43.28
CA SER A 5 34.18 -2.90 43.21
C SER A 5 32.74 -2.67 43.70
N ILE A 6 32.52 -1.64 44.53
CA ILE A 6 31.20 -1.25 45.02
C ILE A 6 30.49 -0.43 43.93
N GLU A 7 31.18 0.53 43.34
CA GLU A 7 30.65 1.39 42.27
C GLU A 7 30.21 0.61 41.02
N LEU A 8 30.97 -0.43 40.65
CA LEU A 8 30.61 -1.35 39.56
C LEU A 8 29.36 -2.20 39.87
N LYS A 9 29.14 -2.58 41.13
CA LYS A 9 27.94 -3.33 41.56
C LYS A 9 26.70 -2.44 41.58
N GLU A 10 26.83 -1.20 42.06
CA GLU A 10 25.74 -0.22 42.06
C GLU A 10 25.31 0.12 40.62
N GLY A 11 26.27 0.35 39.72
CA GLY A 11 25.99 0.60 38.31
C GLY A 11 25.27 -0.55 37.62
N PHE A 12 25.67 -1.80 37.88
CA PHE A 12 24.99 -2.99 37.34
C PHE A 12 23.55 -3.14 37.88
N THR A 13 23.34 -2.78 39.15
CA THR A 13 22.03 -2.84 39.80
C THR A 13 21.07 -1.78 39.25
N MET A 14 21.56 -0.56 39.02
CA MET A 14 20.81 0.52 38.38
C MET A 14 20.37 0.16 36.94
N ILE A 15 21.27 -0.42 36.13
CA ILE A 15 20.95 -0.85 34.76
C ILE A 15 19.90 -1.97 34.76
N ARG A 16 20.02 -2.94 35.67
CA ARG A 16 19.03 -4.02 35.82
C ARG A 16 17.65 -3.48 36.21
N TRP A 17 17.60 -2.49 37.09
CA TRP A 17 16.35 -1.83 37.50
C TRP A 17 15.69 -1.09 36.33
N LEU A 18 16.47 -0.30 35.57
CA LEU A 18 15.97 0.40 34.38
C LEU A 18 15.44 -0.58 33.32
N ALA A 19 16.14 -1.69 33.08
CA ALA A 19 15.70 -2.72 32.13
C ALA A 19 14.39 -3.39 32.57
N ASN A 20 14.22 -3.68 33.86
CA ASN A 20 12.98 -4.26 34.40
C ASN A 20 11.81 -3.27 34.33
N TRP A 21 12.07 -2.00 34.66
CA TRP A 21 11.07 -0.93 34.54
C TRP A 21 10.63 -0.73 33.08
N ALA A 22 11.59 -0.68 32.14
CA ALA A 22 11.31 -0.57 30.72
C ALA A 22 10.56 -1.80 30.17
N SER A 23 10.89 -3.01 30.64
CA SER A 23 10.18 -4.24 30.25
C SER A 23 8.74 -4.29 30.78
N GLN A 24 8.47 -3.74 31.98
CA GLN A 24 7.13 -3.68 32.56
C GLN A 24 6.26 -2.58 31.93
N HIS A 25 6.89 -1.51 31.44
CA HIS A 25 6.23 -0.42 30.73
C HIS A 25 6.27 -0.57 29.20
N ALA A 26 6.87 -1.67 28.70
CA ALA A 26 6.86 -1.99 27.29
C ALA A 26 5.39 -2.20 26.87
N PRO A 27 4.93 -1.55 25.79
CA PRO A 27 3.58 -1.78 25.30
C PRO A 27 3.42 -3.27 25.03
N THR A 28 2.33 -3.86 25.52
CA THR A 28 2.09 -5.29 25.35
C THR A 28 2.12 -5.64 23.86
N PRO A 29 2.56 -6.85 23.50
CA PRO A 29 2.66 -7.25 22.09
C PRO A 29 1.31 -7.08 21.35
N GLU A 30 0.19 -7.23 22.05
CA GLU A 30 -1.16 -6.99 21.52
C GLU A 30 -1.37 -5.51 21.15
N LYS A 31 -0.95 -4.58 22.01
CA LYS A 31 -1.06 -3.14 21.76
C LYS A 31 -0.10 -2.69 20.65
N GLN A 32 1.05 -3.35 20.50
CA GLN A 32 1.96 -3.14 19.38
C GLN A 32 1.33 -3.63 18.07
N ALA A 33 0.74 -4.83 18.07
CA ALA A 33 0.05 -5.39 16.92
C ALA A 33 -1.13 -4.51 16.49
N GLU A 34 -1.94 -4.01 17.43
CA GLU A 34 -3.07 -3.11 17.15
C GLU A 34 -2.60 -1.82 16.46
N ARG A 35 -1.51 -1.22 16.94
CA ARG A 35 -0.90 -0.02 16.31
C ARG A 35 -0.37 -0.32 14.93
N ALA A 36 0.39 -1.41 14.78
CA ALA A 36 0.95 -1.82 13.49
C ALA A 36 -0.16 -2.10 12.46
N LEU A 37 -1.25 -2.74 12.91
CA LEU A 37 -2.39 -3.07 12.09
C LEU A 37 -3.12 -1.81 11.57
N ASN A 38 -3.28 -0.77 12.40
CA ASN A 38 -3.84 0.50 11.95
C ASN A 38 -2.94 1.16 10.88
N ASN A 39 -1.63 1.19 11.11
CA ASN A 39 -0.68 1.75 10.15
C ASN A 39 -0.71 0.99 8.81
N LEU A 40 -0.68 -0.34 8.85
CA LEU A 40 -0.71 -1.18 7.67
C LEU A 40 -2.01 -1.03 6.86
N ARG A 41 -3.16 -0.80 7.51
CA ARG A 41 -4.41 -0.50 6.79
C ARG A 41 -4.32 0.79 5.99
N MET A 42 -3.72 1.84 6.56
CA MET A 42 -3.52 3.09 5.83
C MET A 42 -2.52 2.93 4.69
N GLU A 43 -1.42 2.22 4.92
CA GLU A 43 -0.41 1.94 3.88
C GLU A 43 -0.99 1.12 2.72
N LEU A 44 -1.79 0.09 3.04
CA LEU A 44 -2.50 -0.72 2.04
C LEU A 44 -3.42 0.17 1.19
N PHE A 45 -4.25 0.99 1.83
CA PHE A 45 -5.15 1.89 1.12
C PHE A 45 -4.39 2.84 0.18
N GLN A 46 -3.27 3.41 0.63
CA GLN A 46 -2.44 4.27 -0.21
C GLN A 46 -1.86 3.52 -1.41
N ALA A 47 -1.35 2.30 -1.19
CA ALA A 47 -0.84 1.46 -2.27
C ALA A 47 -1.93 1.12 -3.30
N GLU A 48 -3.15 0.83 -2.84
CA GLU A 48 -4.30 0.58 -3.73
C GLU A 48 -4.67 1.81 -4.56
N GLN A 49 -4.65 3.01 -3.96
CA GLN A 49 -4.88 4.26 -4.70
C GLN A 49 -3.83 4.49 -5.78
N LEU A 50 -2.55 4.21 -5.50
CA LEU A 50 -1.47 4.32 -6.48
C LEU A 50 -1.66 3.35 -7.65
N VAL A 51 -2.08 2.10 -7.36
CA VAL A 51 -2.37 1.12 -8.42
C VAL A 51 -3.54 1.57 -9.28
N LEU A 52 -4.61 2.12 -8.66
CA LEU A 52 -5.77 2.63 -9.39
C LEU A 52 -5.39 3.78 -10.33
N ASP A 53 -4.59 4.74 -9.85
CA ASP A 53 -4.12 5.87 -10.65
C ASP A 53 -3.23 5.41 -11.81
N ALA A 54 -2.28 4.50 -11.53
CA ALA A 54 -1.41 3.93 -12.57
C ALA A 54 -2.22 3.19 -13.64
N GLN A 55 -3.27 2.46 -13.24
CA GLN A 55 -4.16 1.77 -14.15
C GLN A 55 -4.94 2.75 -15.03
N LEU A 56 -5.53 3.80 -14.44
CA LEU A 56 -6.23 4.85 -15.18
C LEU A 56 -5.32 5.51 -16.22
N ARG A 57 -4.08 5.83 -15.83
CA ARG A 57 -3.09 6.41 -16.73
C ARG A 57 -2.72 5.46 -17.87
N ALA A 58 -2.55 4.17 -17.59
CA ALA A 58 -2.28 3.18 -18.61
C ALA A 58 -3.44 3.04 -19.59
N ASP A 59 -4.68 3.01 -19.10
CA ASP A 59 -5.87 2.89 -19.94
C ASP A 59 -6.07 4.11 -20.84
N TYR A 60 -5.79 5.32 -20.33
CA TYR A 60 -5.75 6.54 -21.15
C TYR A 60 -4.78 6.41 -22.33
N TYR A 61 -3.54 5.98 -22.08
CA TYR A 61 -2.55 5.87 -23.15
C TYR A 61 -2.84 4.72 -24.12
N ARG A 62 -3.39 3.60 -23.64
CA ARG A 62 -3.87 2.51 -24.51
C ARG A 62 -4.93 3.03 -25.48
N ALA A 63 -5.98 3.69 -24.98
CA ALA A 63 -7.03 4.25 -25.81
C ALA A 63 -6.50 5.27 -26.81
N ARG A 64 -5.56 6.13 -26.37
CA ARG A 64 -4.92 7.11 -27.23
C ARG A 64 -4.06 6.48 -28.32
N LEU A 65 -3.31 5.41 -28.00
CA LEU A 65 -2.52 4.67 -28.97
C LEU A 65 -3.41 4.03 -30.02
N THR A 66 -4.44 3.29 -29.61
CA THR A 66 -5.40 2.66 -30.53
C THR A 66 -6.03 3.70 -31.44
N PHE A 67 -6.46 4.83 -30.90
CA PHE A 67 -7.01 5.92 -31.70
C PHE A 67 -6.02 6.42 -32.77
N LEU A 68 -4.76 6.66 -32.40
CA LEU A 68 -3.75 7.14 -33.34
C LEU A 68 -3.39 6.08 -34.40
N GLU A 69 -3.32 4.81 -34.03
CA GLU A 69 -3.14 3.69 -34.96
C GLU A 69 -4.29 3.63 -35.99
N GLU A 70 -5.53 3.81 -35.54
CA GLU A 70 -6.68 3.83 -36.43
C GLU A 70 -6.69 5.04 -37.35
N VAL A 71 -6.36 6.23 -36.84
CA VAL A 71 -6.24 7.46 -37.65
C VAL A 71 -5.16 7.29 -38.71
N THR A 72 -4.03 6.68 -38.35
CA THR A 72 -2.93 6.41 -39.29
C THR A 72 -3.35 5.43 -40.38
N ARG A 73 -4.18 4.44 -40.04
CA ARG A 73 -4.64 3.39 -40.98
C ARG A 73 -5.78 3.83 -41.89
N LYS A 74 -6.80 4.51 -41.35
CA LYS A 74 -8.07 4.79 -42.04
C LYS A 74 -8.28 6.28 -42.37
N GLY A 75 -7.46 7.18 -41.81
CA GLY A 75 -7.69 8.62 -41.84
C GLY A 75 -8.67 9.09 -40.75
N ILE A 76 -8.61 10.38 -40.40
CA ILE A 76 -9.33 10.97 -39.26
C ILE A 76 -10.87 10.97 -39.42
N GLU A 77 -11.35 11.05 -40.66
CA GLU A 77 -12.78 11.14 -40.97
C GLU A 77 -13.50 9.85 -40.60
N GLN A 78 -12.91 8.69 -40.92
CA GLN A 78 -13.52 7.37 -40.68
C GLN A 78 -13.52 6.97 -39.18
N VAL A 79 -12.54 7.42 -38.40
CA VAL A 79 -12.41 7.10 -36.96
C VAL A 79 -13.29 7.99 -36.08
N SER A 80 -13.67 9.18 -36.58
CA SER A 80 -14.55 10.10 -35.83
C SER A 80 -16.02 9.70 -35.93
N ASP A 81 -16.44 9.12 -37.05
CA ASP A 81 -17.81 8.61 -37.23
C ASP A 81 -18.08 7.31 -36.45
N GLU A 82 -17.09 6.41 -36.33
CA GLU A 82 -17.23 5.15 -35.57
C GLU A 82 -17.46 5.39 -34.06
N ARG A 83 -16.97 6.50 -33.49
CA ARG A 83 -17.19 6.87 -32.07
C ARG A 83 -18.63 7.30 -31.75
N LYS A 84 -19.49 7.47 -32.75
CA LYS A 84 -20.93 7.75 -32.58
C LYS A 84 -21.77 6.49 -32.45
N ALA A 85 -21.23 5.32 -32.79
CA ALA A 85 -21.89 4.06 -32.50
C ALA A 85 -21.83 3.80 -30.98
N PRO A 86 -22.88 3.22 -30.36
CA PRO A 86 -22.87 2.92 -28.94
C PRO A 86 -21.65 2.04 -28.64
N LEU A 87 -20.69 2.60 -27.90
CA LEU A 87 -19.54 1.88 -27.40
C LEU A 87 -20.11 0.70 -26.60
N GLU A 88 -19.95 -0.50 -27.15
CA GLU A 88 -20.18 -1.76 -26.45
C GLU A 88 -19.52 -1.64 -25.07
N PRO A 89 -20.20 -2.02 -23.98
CA PRO A 89 -19.71 -1.78 -22.63
C PRO A 89 -18.29 -2.33 -22.53
N PRO A 90 -17.36 -1.62 -21.85
CA PRO A 90 -15.98 -2.04 -21.79
C PRO A 90 -15.91 -3.49 -21.32
N GLN A 91 -15.45 -4.36 -22.21
CA GLN A 91 -15.16 -5.76 -21.93
C GLN A 91 -14.40 -5.82 -20.59
N PRO A 92 -14.88 -6.60 -19.61
CA PRO A 92 -14.24 -6.66 -18.31
C PRO A 92 -12.90 -7.38 -18.48
N LEU A 93 -11.83 -6.63 -18.73
CA LEU A 93 -10.47 -7.12 -18.62
C LEU A 93 -10.13 -7.27 -17.12
N ARG A 94 -10.70 -8.31 -16.51
CA ARG A 94 -10.03 -9.39 -15.75
C ARG A 94 -10.81 -9.86 -14.51
N PRO A 95 -10.75 -11.17 -14.22
CA PRO A 95 -11.17 -11.74 -12.94
C PRO A 95 -10.07 -11.60 -11.87
N GLY A 96 -10.45 -11.21 -10.65
CA GLY A 96 -9.59 -11.10 -9.47
C GLY A 96 -9.63 -9.67 -8.92
N LEU A 97 -10.21 -9.36 -7.76
CA LEU A 97 -10.19 -10.05 -6.48
C LEU A 97 -11.63 -10.16 -5.97
N LYS A 98 -12.18 -11.38 -5.87
CA LYS A 98 -13.35 -11.60 -5.02
C LYS A 98 -12.83 -11.60 -3.58
N LEU A 99 -12.93 -10.47 -2.90
CA LEU A 99 -12.95 -10.44 -1.44
C LEU A 99 -14.25 -11.14 -1.02
N THR A 100 -14.22 -12.46 -0.97
CA THR A 100 -15.16 -13.22 -0.15
C THR A 100 -14.87 -12.84 1.29
N ALA A 101 -15.61 -11.85 1.80
CA ALA A 101 -15.82 -11.69 3.22
C ALA A 101 -16.45 -13.00 3.71
N ALA A 102 -15.62 -13.86 4.30
CA ALA A 102 -16.05 -15.01 5.05
C ALA A 102 -16.30 -14.54 6.49
N GLN A 103 -17.56 -14.70 6.89
CA GLN A 103 -18.13 -14.72 8.25
C GLN A 103 -18.26 -13.39 8.99
#